data_AF-A0A930IXQ1-F1
#
_entry.id   AF-A0A930IXQ1-F1
#
_cell.length_a   1.000
_cell.length_b   1.000
_cell.length_c   1.000
_cell.angle_alpha   90.00
_cell.angle_beta   90.00
_cell.angle_gamma   90.00
#
_symmetry.space_group_name_H-M   'P 1'
#
loop_
_entity.id
_entity.type
_entity.pdbx_description
1 polymer ?
#
loop_
_entity_poly.entity_id
_entity_poly.type
_entity_poly.pdbx_seq_one_letter_code
_entity_poly.pdbx_strand_id
1 'polypeptide(L)'
;YFQENVNWFYHVIHSPLDKLFFFHILSFFGHYGVPVFLFLSAYGLTMKYEQQREVPQGDRQPMQEKLPVWCFIKYHWLKLFSMMIVGFVAFTMLDAITPNPHHYAVMDVIGQMGLFNNLLPHPDDIIWPGPYWFFGLMIQFYIVYRLCLYRRHWLWNVLLIVICAAIQLACDPEGEALNRWRYNFVGGMLPFGFGVLYARYMHPLNTATHLVLFLLSLFAIVLMSFNYVTWYFVPLAVCIASV
;
A
#
# COMPACT_ATOMS: atom_id res chain seq x y z
N TYR A 1 13.91 6.00 -0.88
CA TYR A 1 14.46 5.61 -2.19
C TYR A 1 15.73 4.82 -1.89
N PHE A 2 16.09 3.85 -2.72
CA PHE A 2 17.28 3.03 -2.48
C PHE A 2 17.97 2.87 -3.82
N GLN A 3 18.98 3.71 -4.08
CA GLN A 3 19.64 3.71 -5.39
C GLN A 3 20.36 2.38 -5.65
N GLU A 4 20.85 1.74 -4.60
CA GLU A 4 21.50 0.44 -4.66
C GLU A 4 20.60 -0.64 -5.30
N ASN A 5 19.32 -0.70 -4.93
CA ASN A 5 18.38 -1.68 -5.48
C ASN A 5 18.19 -1.51 -6.99
N VAL A 6 18.18 -0.26 -7.47
CA VAL A 6 18.01 0.07 -8.89
C VAL A 6 19.30 -0.21 -9.66
N ASN A 7 20.46 0.14 -9.10
CA ASN A 7 21.76 -0.17 -9.67
C ASN A 7 21.97 -1.68 -9.79
N TRP A 8 21.58 -2.44 -8.77
CA TRP A 8 21.67 -3.89 -8.76
C TRP A 8 20.74 -4.52 -9.81
N PHE A 9 19.50 -4.03 -9.92
CA PHE A 9 18.58 -4.46 -10.98
C PHE A 9 19.14 -4.18 -12.39
N TYR A 10 19.72 -2.99 -12.59
CA TYR A 10 20.38 -2.64 -13.84
C TYR A 10 21.56 -3.58 -14.15
N HIS A 11 22.38 -3.88 -13.15
CA HIS A 11 23.47 -4.84 -13.28
C HIS A 11 22.97 -6.24 -13.68
N VAL A 12 21.90 -6.73 -13.05
CA VAL A 12 21.29 -8.05 -13.38
C VAL A 12 20.79 -8.09 -14.83
N ILE A 13 20.17 -7.02 -15.34
CA ILE A 13 19.69 -6.96 -16.72
C ILE A 13 20.84 -6.98 -17.74
N HIS A 14 21.97 -6.35 -17.40
CA HIS A 14 23.14 -6.27 -18.28
C HIS A 14 24.12 -7.44 -18.13
N SER A 15 23.92 -8.31 -17.14
CA SER A 15 24.74 -9.49 -16.90
C SER A 15 24.28 -10.69 -17.75
N PRO A 16 25.16 -11.67 -18.02
CA PRO A 16 24.74 -12.94 -18.59
C PRO A 16 23.65 -13.59 -17.75
N LEU A 17 22.65 -14.19 -18.41
CA LEU A 17 21.54 -14.88 -17.74
C LEU A 17 22.07 -15.94 -16.76
N ASP A 18 21.95 -15.65 -15.47
CA ASP A 18 22.26 -16.58 -14.40
C ASP A 18 21.02 -17.36 -13.98
N LYS A 19 21.20 -18.40 -13.16
CA LYS A 19 20.07 -19.23 -12.69
C LYS A 19 19.11 -18.46 -11.79
N LEU A 20 19.54 -17.34 -11.21
CA LEU A 20 18.78 -16.52 -10.28
C LEU A 20 18.09 -15.31 -10.94
N PHE A 21 18.30 -15.10 -12.24
CA PHE A 21 17.75 -13.97 -12.99
C PHE A 21 16.27 -13.73 -12.71
N PHE A 22 15.44 -14.77 -12.81
CA PHE A 22 14.01 -14.66 -12.55
C PHE A 22 13.68 -14.30 -11.09
N PHE A 23 14.46 -14.79 -10.12
CA PHE A 23 14.30 -14.41 -8.71
C PHE A 23 14.68 -12.96 -8.47
N HIS A 24 15.69 -12.44 -9.17
CA HIS A 24 16.10 -11.05 -9.10
C HIS A 24 15.04 -10.11 -9.70
N ILE A 25 14.45 -10.47 -10.85
CA ILE A 25 13.28 -9.76 -11.41
C ILE A 25 12.12 -9.80 -10.41
N LEU A 26 11.77 -10.99 -9.89
CA LEU A 26 10.66 -11.13 -8.95
C LEU A 26 10.88 -10.33 -7.67
N SER A 27 12.10 -10.27 -7.16
CA SER A 27 12.46 -9.48 -5.97
C SER A 27 12.29 -7.98 -6.23
N PHE A 28 12.78 -7.47 -7.37
CA PHE A 28 12.64 -6.06 -7.74
C PHE A 28 11.19 -5.64 -7.99
N PHE A 29 10.34 -6.51 -8.55
CA PHE A 29 8.92 -6.17 -8.72
C PHE A 29 8.09 -6.50 -7.47
N GLY A 30 8.54 -7.42 -6.63
CA GLY A 30 7.81 -7.92 -5.47
C GLY A 30 7.50 -6.84 -4.44
N HIS A 31 8.41 -5.89 -4.20
CA HIS A 31 8.15 -4.80 -3.25
C HIS A 31 7.07 -3.83 -3.73
N TYR A 32 6.79 -3.79 -5.05
CA TYR A 32 5.70 -2.99 -5.62
C TYR A 32 4.32 -3.64 -5.46
N GLY A 33 4.23 -4.84 -4.89
CA GLY A 33 2.95 -5.45 -4.51
C GLY A 33 2.14 -4.58 -3.54
N VAL A 34 2.81 -3.88 -2.61
CA VAL A 34 2.14 -3.01 -1.62
C VAL A 34 1.34 -1.88 -2.29
N PRO A 35 1.91 -1.07 -3.21
CA PRO A 35 1.15 -0.12 -4.02
C PRO A 35 -0.10 -0.70 -4.70
N VAL A 36 0.01 -1.88 -5.32
CA VAL A 36 -1.12 -2.55 -5.99
C VAL A 36 -2.21 -2.90 -4.98
N PHE A 37 -1.84 -3.46 -3.83
CA PHE A 37 -2.80 -3.76 -2.76
C PHE A 37 -3.50 -2.50 -2.23
N LEU A 38 -2.79 -1.38 -2.09
CA LEU A 38 -3.38 -0.10 -1.68
C LEU A 38 -4.37 0.43 -2.72
N PHE A 39 -3.99 0.38 -3.99
CA PHE A 39 -4.85 0.76 -5.11
C PHE A 39 -6.13 -0.08 -5.15
N LEU A 40 -6.01 -1.40 -5.12
CA LEU A 40 -7.16 -2.32 -5.14
C LEU A 40 -8.03 -2.17 -3.89
N SER A 41 -7.42 -1.95 -2.72
CA SER A 41 -8.15 -1.71 -1.48
C SER A 41 -8.97 -0.43 -1.55
N ALA A 42 -8.38 0.67 -2.02
CA ALA A 42 -9.07 1.94 -2.23
C ALA A 42 -10.20 1.82 -3.27
N TYR A 43 -9.93 1.14 -4.38
CA TYR A 43 -10.90 0.88 -5.43
C TYR A 43 -12.09 0.10 -4.88
N GLY A 44 -11.85 -1.05 -4.25
CA GLY A 44 -12.88 -1.90 -3.67
C GLY A 44 -13.67 -1.21 -2.56
N LEU A 45 -13.01 -0.38 -1.74
CA LEU A 45 -13.65 0.40 -0.69
C LEU A 45 -14.60 1.46 -1.27
N THR A 46 -14.17 2.15 -2.32
CA THR A 46 -14.96 3.16 -3.02
C THR A 46 -16.16 2.51 -3.72
N MET A 47 -15.94 1.42 -4.44
CA MET A 47 -16.99 0.62 -5.08
C MET A 47 -18.01 0.09 -4.07
N LYS A 48 -17.56 -0.37 -2.89
CA LYS A 48 -18.43 -0.94 -1.85
C LYS A 48 -19.27 0.10 -1.11
N TYR A 49 -18.70 1.27 -0.80
CA TYR A 49 -19.34 2.24 0.12
C TYR A 49 -19.89 3.50 -0.56
N GLU A 50 -19.44 3.82 -1.78
CA GLU A 50 -19.89 5.01 -2.52
C GLU A 50 -20.84 4.69 -3.66
N GLN A 51 -20.59 3.62 -4.42
CA GLN A 51 -21.51 3.23 -5.48
C GLN A 51 -22.76 2.57 -4.89
N GLN A 52 -23.92 3.17 -5.14
CA GLN A 52 -25.20 2.54 -4.87
C GLN A 52 -25.36 1.39 -5.87
N ARG A 53 -25.24 0.14 -5.40
CA ARG A 53 -25.94 -0.94 -6.10
C ARG A 53 -27.42 -0.68 -5.91
N GLU A 54 -28.13 -0.39 -7.00
CA GLU A 54 -29.57 -0.56 -7.06
C GLU A 54 -29.86 -2.04 -6.75
N VAL A 55 -30.10 -2.35 -5.49
CA VAL A 55 -30.55 -3.69 -5.09
C VAL A 55 -31.99 -3.82 -5.60
N PRO A 56 -32.30 -4.81 -6.45
CA PRO A 56 -33.68 -5.12 -6.81
C PRO A 56 -34.48 -5.36 -5.53
N GLN A 57 -35.64 -4.70 -5.41
CA GLN A 57 -36.54 -4.81 -4.26
C GLN A 57 -36.81 -6.29 -3.94
N GLY A 58 -36.17 -6.85 -2.91
CA GLY A 58 -36.35 -8.25 -2.53
C GLY A 58 -35.66 -8.61 -1.23
N ASP A 59 -34.39 -8.22 -1.07
CA ASP A 59 -33.66 -8.39 0.19
C ASP A 59 -33.10 -7.05 0.65
N ARG A 60 -33.93 -6.30 1.40
CA ARG A 60 -33.44 -5.16 2.18
C ARG A 60 -32.56 -5.68 3.31
N GLN A 61 -31.29 -6.00 3.03
CA GLN A 61 -30.28 -5.66 4.02
C GLN A 61 -30.40 -4.15 4.21
N PRO A 62 -30.62 -3.65 5.44
CA PRO A 62 -30.82 -2.23 5.65
C PRO A 62 -29.65 -1.50 5.01
N MET A 63 -30.00 -0.74 3.98
CA MET A 63 -29.20 0.26 3.33
C MET A 63 -28.29 0.88 4.38
N GLN A 64 -26.98 0.82 4.15
CA GLN A 64 -25.96 1.25 5.10
C GLN A 64 -25.97 2.78 5.23
N GLU A 65 -27.07 3.31 5.76
CA GLU A 65 -27.29 4.67 6.19
C GLU A 65 -26.11 5.06 7.08
N LYS A 66 -25.31 6.02 6.61
CA LYS A 66 -24.23 6.72 7.33
C LYS A 66 -23.72 5.97 8.56
N LEU A 67 -23.07 4.82 8.35
CA LEU A 67 -22.49 4.07 9.48
C LEU A 67 -21.60 5.03 10.31
N PRO A 68 -21.78 5.16 11.63
CA PRO A 68 -20.98 6.09 12.42
C PRO A 68 -19.50 5.85 12.16
N VAL A 69 -18.70 6.93 12.09
CA VAL A 69 -17.26 6.85 11.78
C VAL A 69 -16.57 5.81 12.67
N TRP A 70 -16.90 5.81 13.97
CA TRP A 70 -16.38 4.84 14.92
C TRP A 70 -16.78 3.39 14.61
N CYS A 71 -18.03 3.15 14.21
CA CYS A 71 -18.50 1.81 13.85
C CYS A 71 -17.75 1.29 12.62
N PHE A 72 -17.52 2.15 11.63
CA PHE A 72 -16.71 1.82 10.45
C PHE A 72 -15.26 1.47 10.82
N ILE A 73 -14.61 2.30 11.64
CA ILE A 73 -13.22 2.07 12.06
C ILE A 73 -13.11 0.79 12.89
N LYS A 74 -13.98 0.60 13.89
CA LYS A 74 -14.00 -0.60 14.73
C LYS A 74 -14.20 -1.87 13.89
N TYR A 75 -15.13 -1.86 12.95
CA TYR A 75 -15.38 -2.99 12.06
C TYR A 75 -14.12 -3.37 11.25
N HIS A 76 -13.46 -2.39 10.63
CA HIS A 76 -12.26 -2.65 9.83
C HIS A 76 -11.06 -3.03 10.69
N TRP A 77 -10.92 -2.43 11.88
CA TRP A 77 -9.89 -2.82 12.85
C TRP A 77 -10.05 -4.29 13.25
N LEU A 78 -11.26 -4.71 13.66
CA LEU A 78 -11.53 -6.11 14.04
C LEU A 78 -11.25 -7.07 12.88
N LYS A 79 -11.63 -6.71 11.66
CA LYS A 79 -11.36 -7.51 10.46
C LYS A 79 -9.85 -7.67 10.25
N LEU A 80 -9.10 -6.57 10.24
CA LEU A 80 -7.64 -6.60 10.05
C LEU A 80 -6.96 -7.38 11.17
N PHE A 81 -7.34 -7.12 12.42
CA PHE A 81 -6.79 -7.80 13.59
C PHE A 81 -7.04 -9.31 13.54
N SER A 82 -8.25 -9.75 13.18
CA SER A 82 -8.57 -11.18 13.07
C SER A 82 -7.79 -11.87 11.95
N MET A 83 -7.55 -11.19 10.83
CA MET A 83 -6.72 -11.75 9.74
C MET A 83 -5.25 -11.80 10.14
N MET A 84 -4.77 -10.75 10.81
CA MET A 84 -3.40 -10.63 11.28
C MET A 84 -3.06 -11.67 12.35
N ILE A 85 -3.89 -11.81 13.40
CA ILE A 85 -3.55 -12.65 14.55
C ILE A 85 -3.36 -14.12 14.17
N VAL A 86 -4.14 -14.63 13.20
CA VAL A 86 -4.02 -16.01 12.72
C VAL A 86 -2.64 -16.24 12.11
N GLY A 87 -2.21 -15.36 11.21
CA GLY A 87 -0.88 -15.46 10.62
C GLY A 87 0.24 -15.17 11.61
N PHE A 88 0.02 -14.21 12.53
CA PHE A 88 1.01 -13.83 13.53
C PHE A 88 1.30 -14.98 14.48
N VAL A 89 0.27 -15.64 15.00
CA VAL A 89 0.42 -16.81 15.88
C VAL A 89 1.21 -17.92 15.15
N ALA A 90 0.80 -18.27 13.92
CA ALA A 90 1.49 -19.29 13.14
C ALA A 90 2.98 -18.95 12.92
N PHE A 91 3.28 -17.69 12.59
CA PHE A 91 4.64 -17.22 12.43
C PHE A 91 5.43 -17.28 13.73
N THR A 92 4.89 -16.77 14.85
CA THR A 92 5.59 -16.78 16.15
C THR A 92 5.87 -18.20 16.64
N MET A 93 4.98 -19.17 16.35
CA MET A 93 5.23 -20.58 16.66
C MET A 93 6.39 -21.14 15.83
N LEU A 94 6.44 -20.83 14.54
CA LEU A 94 7.56 -21.23 13.68
C LEU A 94 8.87 -20.57 14.10
N ASP A 95 8.84 -19.27 14.40
CA ASP A 95 9.97 -18.49 14.87
C ASP A 95 10.54 -19.07 16.18
N ALA A 96 9.67 -19.45 17.13
CA ALA A 96 10.07 -20.06 18.39
C ALA A 96 10.72 -21.45 18.25
N ILE A 97 10.45 -22.18 17.16
CA ILE A 97 11.02 -23.51 16.89
C ILE A 97 12.28 -23.40 16.03
N THR A 98 12.49 -22.28 15.34
CA THR A 98 13.63 -22.05 14.45
C THR A 98 14.86 -21.59 15.26
N PRO A 99 16.09 -21.96 14.87
CA PRO A 99 17.29 -21.46 15.52
C PRO A 99 17.35 -19.92 15.49
N ASN A 100 17.73 -19.31 16.62
CA ASN A 100 17.78 -17.86 16.86
C ASN A 100 16.41 -17.16 16.78
N PRO A 101 15.47 -17.46 17.70
CA PRO A 101 14.18 -16.80 17.72
C PRO A 101 14.31 -15.30 17.95
N HIS A 102 13.41 -14.54 17.35
CA HIS A 102 13.37 -13.10 17.54
C HIS A 102 12.94 -12.73 18.96
N HIS A 103 13.58 -11.71 19.53
CA HIS A 103 13.28 -11.21 20.87
C HIS A 103 12.36 -9.99 20.76
N TYR A 104 11.06 -10.20 20.95
CA TYR A 104 10.06 -9.15 20.87
C TYR A 104 10.11 -8.24 22.11
N ALA A 105 10.28 -6.93 21.92
CA ALA A 105 10.07 -5.99 23.02
C ALA A 105 8.57 -5.82 23.30
N VAL A 106 8.22 -5.50 24.55
CA VAL A 106 6.81 -5.34 24.96
C VAL A 106 6.10 -4.30 24.10
N MET A 107 6.78 -3.20 23.76
CA MET A 107 6.21 -2.14 22.92
C MET A 107 5.94 -2.60 21.49
N ASP A 108 6.76 -3.49 20.96
CA ASP A 108 6.61 -4.02 19.59
C ASP A 108 5.37 -4.90 19.51
N VAL A 109 5.16 -5.74 20.53
CA VAL A 109 3.95 -6.57 20.68
C VAL A 109 2.72 -5.68 20.82
N ILE A 110 2.77 -4.66 21.69
CA ILE A 110 1.64 -3.73 21.87
C ILE A 110 1.33 -3.00 20.57
N GLY A 111 2.36 -2.49 19.87
CA GLY A 111 2.21 -1.81 18.58
C GLY A 111 1.64 -2.73 17.51
N GLN A 112 2.10 -3.98 17.45
CA GLN A 112 1.61 -4.98 16.52
C GLN A 112 0.15 -5.34 16.81
N MET A 113 -0.21 -5.58 18.07
CA MET A 113 -1.58 -5.90 18.49
C MET A 113 -2.53 -4.72 18.29
N GLY A 114 -2.04 -3.50 18.47
CA GLY A 114 -2.81 -2.27 18.26
C GLY A 114 -2.93 -1.82 16.80
N LEU A 115 -2.19 -2.45 15.87
CA LEU A 115 -2.05 -2.00 14.48
C LEU A 115 -1.44 -0.59 14.34
N PHE A 116 -0.43 -0.28 15.15
CA PHE A 116 0.27 1.02 15.11
C PHE A 116 1.80 0.92 15.21
N ASN A 117 2.36 -0.29 15.07
CA ASN A 117 3.81 -0.51 15.04
C ASN A 117 4.54 0.37 14.03
N ASN A 118 3.91 0.71 12.89
CA ASN A 118 4.45 1.60 11.87
C ASN A 118 4.58 3.08 12.28
N LEU A 119 4.04 3.47 13.44
CA LEU A 119 4.20 4.79 14.05
C LEU A 119 5.37 4.84 15.04
N LEU A 120 5.95 3.70 15.42
CA LEU A 120 7.07 3.66 16.35
C LEU A 120 8.36 4.19 15.68
N PRO A 121 9.32 4.71 16.46
CA PRO A 121 10.64 5.07 15.95
C PRO A 121 11.36 3.85 15.37
N HIS A 122 12.11 3.99 14.29
CA HIS A 122 12.84 2.89 13.64
C HIS A 122 11.95 1.67 13.32
N PRO A 123 10.91 1.84 12.49
CA PRO A 123 9.97 0.78 12.19
C PRO A 123 10.67 -0.49 11.64
N ASP A 124 11.70 -0.32 10.83
CA ASP A 124 12.44 -1.42 10.18
C ASP A 124 13.04 -2.42 11.17
N ASP A 125 13.44 -1.94 12.35
CA ASP A 125 14.06 -2.76 13.40
C ASP A 125 13.02 -3.45 14.30
N ILE A 126 11.82 -2.87 14.37
CA ILE A 126 10.74 -3.27 15.27
C ILE A 126 9.75 -4.23 14.58
N ILE A 127 9.60 -4.11 13.26
CA ILE A 127 8.60 -4.89 12.51
C ILE A 127 9.12 -6.29 12.24
N TRP A 128 8.73 -7.22 13.10
CA TRP A 128 8.90 -8.65 12.88
C TRP A 128 7.58 -9.37 13.19
N PRO A 129 6.99 -10.15 12.27
CA PRO A 129 7.39 -10.43 10.89
C PRO A 129 7.22 -9.24 9.91
N GLY A 130 8.16 -9.13 8.98
CA GLY A 130 8.31 -8.01 8.04
C GLY A 130 7.08 -7.53 7.23
N PRO A 131 6.07 -8.33 6.86
CA PRO A 131 4.90 -7.80 6.13
C PRO A 131 3.80 -7.20 7.05
N TYR A 132 3.90 -7.32 8.37
CA TYR A 132 2.77 -7.06 9.27
C TYR A 132 2.51 -5.58 9.57
N TRP A 133 3.44 -4.69 9.27
CA TRP A 133 3.21 -3.24 9.29
C TRP A 133 2.10 -2.80 8.34
N PHE A 134 1.84 -3.59 7.28
CA PHE A 134 0.79 -3.30 6.31
C PHE A 134 -0.60 -3.23 6.95
N PHE A 135 -0.86 -4.01 8.01
CA PHE A 135 -2.13 -3.91 8.73
C PHE A 135 -2.29 -2.55 9.44
N GLY A 136 -1.21 -2.03 10.03
CA GLY A 136 -1.18 -0.68 10.61
C GLY A 136 -1.37 0.42 9.56
N LEU A 137 -0.72 0.28 8.40
CA LEU A 137 -0.93 1.17 7.26
C LEU A 137 -2.40 1.16 6.80
N MET A 138 -3.00 -0.02 6.68
CA MET A 138 -4.37 -0.16 6.20
C MET A 138 -5.40 0.47 7.14
N ILE A 139 -5.22 0.37 8.46
CA ILE A 139 -6.13 1.06 9.38
C ILE A 139 -6.02 2.57 9.28
N GLN A 140 -4.81 3.12 9.06
CA GLN A 140 -4.64 4.55 8.77
C GLN A 140 -5.40 4.95 7.51
N PHE A 141 -5.35 4.16 6.44
CA PHE A 141 -6.12 4.45 5.22
C PHE A 141 -7.62 4.36 5.42
N TYR A 142 -8.13 3.41 6.22
CA TYR A 142 -9.56 3.38 6.53
C TYR A 142 -10.00 4.64 7.28
N ILE A 143 -9.17 5.17 8.18
CA ILE A 143 -9.41 6.42 8.89
C ILE A 143 -9.39 7.60 7.90
N VAL A 144 -8.32 7.75 7.10
CA VAL A 144 -8.18 8.82 6.10
C VAL A 144 -9.33 8.79 5.09
N TYR A 145 -9.67 7.61 4.58
CA TYR A 145 -10.78 7.44 3.67
C TYR A 145 -12.08 7.92 4.30
N ARG A 146 -12.41 7.44 5.50
CA ARG A 146 -13.70 7.75 6.14
C ARG A 146 -13.83 9.23 6.50
N LEU A 147 -12.74 9.86 6.94
CA LEU A 147 -12.74 11.24 7.41
C LEU A 147 -12.60 12.26 6.27
N CYS A 148 -11.72 11.99 5.30
CA CYS A 148 -11.27 12.99 4.33
C CYS A 148 -11.71 12.71 2.88
N LEU A 149 -11.95 11.45 2.51
CA LEU A 149 -12.22 11.08 1.11
C LEU A 149 -13.67 10.70 0.87
N TYR A 150 -14.33 10.03 1.82
CA TYR A 150 -15.63 9.40 1.66
C TYR A 150 -16.69 10.38 1.16
N ARG A 151 -17.19 10.14 -0.06
CA ARG A 151 -18.18 10.98 -0.76
C ARG A 151 -17.82 12.47 -0.80
N ARG A 152 -16.53 12.81 -0.70
CA ARG A 152 -16.03 14.19 -0.83
C ARG A 152 -15.60 14.46 -2.26
N HIS A 153 -15.62 15.75 -2.62
CA HIS A 153 -15.13 16.24 -3.90
C HIS A 153 -13.69 15.76 -4.17
N TRP A 154 -13.37 15.41 -5.41
CA TRP A 154 -12.07 14.84 -5.81
C TRP A 154 -10.87 15.69 -5.40
N LEU A 155 -11.07 17.01 -5.28
CA LEU A 155 -10.04 17.95 -4.85
C LEU A 155 -9.42 17.58 -3.50
N TRP A 156 -10.20 17.04 -2.55
CA TRP A 156 -9.67 16.58 -1.26
C TRP A 156 -8.66 15.44 -1.41
N ASN A 157 -8.90 14.55 -2.37
CA ASN A 157 -8.00 13.45 -2.66
C ASN A 157 -6.70 13.97 -3.29
N VAL A 158 -6.81 14.81 -4.32
CA VAL A 158 -5.64 15.40 -4.98
C VAL A 158 -4.82 16.25 -4.02
N LEU A 159 -5.48 17.05 -3.17
CA LEU A 159 -4.80 17.84 -2.14
C LEU A 159 -4.01 16.96 -1.17
N LEU A 160 -4.59 15.85 -0.70
CA LEU A 160 -3.88 14.91 0.17
C LEU A 160 -2.69 14.25 -0.52
N ILE A 161 -2.83 13.85 -1.79
CA ILE A 161 -1.72 13.33 -2.60
C ILE A 161 -0.60 14.37 -2.67
N VAL A 162 -0.91 15.62 -3.01
CA VAL A 162 0.07 16.71 -3.14
C VAL A 162 0.76 17.01 -1.81
N ILE A 163 0.01 17.09 -0.70
CA ILE A 163 0.59 17.32 0.63
C ILE A 163 1.54 16.17 1.00
N CYS A 164 1.13 14.92 0.80
CA CYS A 164 1.96 13.76 1.10
C CYS A 164 3.19 13.69 0.18
N ALA A 165 3.05 14.08 -1.09
CA ALA A 165 4.18 14.20 -2.02
C ALA A 165 5.18 15.24 -1.54
N ALA A 166 4.72 16.43 -1.14
CA ALA A 166 5.57 17.49 -0.64
C ALA A 166 6.33 17.07 0.63
N ILE A 167 5.67 16.38 1.57
CA ILE A 167 6.34 15.83 2.76
C ILE A 167 7.44 14.84 2.37
N GLN A 168 7.15 13.90 1.45
CA GLN A 168 8.13 12.91 1.02
C GLN A 168 9.31 13.55 0.31
N LEU A 169 9.06 14.43 -0.67
CA LEU A 169 10.09 15.09 -1.48
C LEU A 169 10.95 16.10 -0.68
N ALA A 170 10.45 16.59 0.46
CA ALA A 170 11.21 17.42 1.38
C ALA A 170 12.16 16.62 2.29
N CYS A 171 12.08 15.29 2.29
CA CYS A 171 12.98 14.43 3.06
C CYS A 171 14.23 14.07 2.25
N ASP A 172 15.32 13.72 2.93
CA ASP A 172 16.49 13.18 2.27
C ASP A 172 16.19 11.82 1.60
N PRO A 173 16.69 11.56 0.36
CA PRO A 173 16.31 10.38 -0.43
C PRO A 173 16.52 9.02 0.25
N GLU A 174 17.55 8.93 1.09
CA GLU A 174 17.94 7.73 1.85
C GLU A 174 17.92 8.00 3.37
N GLY A 175 17.24 9.07 3.80
CA GLY A 175 17.15 9.43 5.21
C GLY A 175 16.07 8.65 5.97
N GLU A 176 16.31 8.47 7.27
CA GLU A 176 15.37 7.84 8.21
C GLU A 176 13.99 8.49 8.22
N ALA A 177 13.92 9.81 8.01
CA ALA A 177 12.67 10.55 7.94
C ALA A 177 11.77 10.04 6.81
N LEU A 178 12.32 9.91 5.59
CA LEU A 178 11.59 9.38 4.45
C LEU A 178 11.18 7.93 4.70
N ASN A 179 12.10 7.15 5.26
CA ASN A 179 11.85 5.75 5.57
C ASN A 179 10.62 5.60 6.48
N ARG A 180 10.59 6.33 7.61
CA ARG A 180 9.44 6.33 8.53
C ARG A 180 8.14 6.78 7.88
N TRP A 181 8.16 7.81 7.03
CA TRP A 181 6.94 8.27 6.32
C TRP A 181 6.38 7.21 5.36
N ARG A 182 7.24 6.35 4.78
CA ARG A 182 6.83 5.31 3.84
C ARG A 182 6.06 4.16 4.48
N TYR A 183 6.29 3.89 5.75
CA TYR A 183 5.51 2.91 6.52
C TYR A 183 4.11 3.41 6.90
N ASN A 184 3.81 4.69 6.68
CA ASN A 184 2.58 5.36 7.07
C ASN A 184 1.74 5.77 5.86
N PHE A 185 0.52 6.27 6.11
CA PHE A 185 -0.40 6.66 5.04
C PHE A 185 0.21 7.69 4.08
N VAL A 186 1.13 8.53 4.56
CA VAL A 186 1.87 9.50 3.74
C VAL A 186 2.57 8.80 2.58
N GLY A 187 3.26 7.69 2.84
CA GLY A 187 3.93 6.84 1.85
C GLY A 187 3.00 6.25 0.81
N GLY A 188 1.83 5.78 1.24
CA GLY A 188 0.88 5.07 0.37
C GLY A 188 -0.22 5.95 -0.24
N MET A 189 -0.24 7.27 0.03
CA MET A 189 -1.36 8.13 -0.35
C MET A 189 -1.52 8.23 -1.87
N LEU A 190 -0.42 8.20 -2.63
CA LEU A 190 -0.47 8.24 -4.10
C LEU A 190 -1.22 7.03 -4.70
N PRO A 191 -0.80 5.77 -4.47
CA PRO A 191 -1.51 4.61 -5.02
C PRO A 191 -2.93 4.45 -4.44
N PHE A 192 -3.13 4.72 -3.14
CA PHE A 192 -4.45 4.66 -2.52
C PHE A 192 -5.40 5.72 -3.11
N GLY A 193 -4.95 6.97 -3.18
CA GLY A 193 -5.72 8.08 -3.74
C GLY A 193 -6.03 7.87 -5.22
N PHE A 194 -5.08 7.34 -6.00
CA PHE A 194 -5.32 6.91 -7.37
C PHE A 194 -6.43 5.87 -7.45
N GLY A 195 -6.44 4.85 -6.58
CA GLY A 195 -7.52 3.85 -6.54
C GLY A 195 -8.90 4.43 -6.27
N VAL A 196 -9.00 5.44 -5.39
CA VAL A 196 -10.27 6.17 -5.16
C VAL A 196 -10.69 6.95 -6.41
N LEU A 197 -9.78 7.68 -7.05
CA LEU A 197 -10.10 8.44 -8.28
C LEU A 197 -10.48 7.52 -9.43
N TYR A 198 -9.73 6.44 -9.59
CA TYR A 198 -9.98 5.41 -10.59
C TYR A 198 -11.38 4.81 -10.42
N ALA A 199 -11.77 4.47 -9.19
CA ALA A 199 -13.11 3.96 -8.91
C ALA A 199 -14.25 4.96 -9.22
N ARG A 200 -13.99 6.26 -9.10
CA ARG A 200 -15.03 7.30 -9.31
C ARG A 200 -15.19 7.74 -10.76
N TYR A 201 -14.08 7.79 -11.48
CA TYR A 201 -14.01 8.52 -12.75
C TYR A 201 -13.54 7.67 -13.93
N MET A 202 -13.01 6.47 -13.68
CA MET A 202 -12.49 5.67 -14.77
C MET A 202 -13.63 5.10 -15.61
N HIS A 203 -13.54 5.32 -16.93
CA HIS A 203 -14.40 4.68 -17.91
C HIS A 203 -13.77 3.38 -18.43
N PRO A 204 -14.58 2.41 -18.87
CA PRO A 204 -14.08 1.20 -19.52
C PRO A 204 -13.18 1.56 -20.70
N LEU A 205 -11.95 1.05 -20.70
CA LEU A 205 -11.04 1.19 -21.84
C LEU A 205 -11.06 -0.07 -22.70
N ASN A 206 -10.67 0.09 -23.96
CA ASN A 206 -10.48 -1.03 -24.87
C ASN A 206 -9.17 -1.75 -24.56
N THR A 207 -9.09 -3.04 -24.90
CA THR A 207 -7.92 -3.90 -24.66
C THR A 207 -6.62 -3.34 -25.24
N ALA A 208 -6.68 -2.70 -26.42
CA ALA A 208 -5.51 -2.07 -27.03
C ALA A 208 -4.95 -0.94 -26.15
N THR A 209 -5.82 -0.13 -25.53
CA THR A 209 -5.40 0.95 -24.63
C THR A 209 -4.76 0.38 -23.37
N HIS A 210 -5.33 -0.68 -22.78
CA HIS A 210 -4.71 -1.38 -21.65
C HIS A 210 -3.31 -1.91 -22.00
N LEU A 211 -3.15 -2.54 -23.16
CA LEU A 211 -1.85 -3.05 -23.61
C LEU A 211 -0.81 -1.92 -23.76
N VAL A 212 -1.20 -0.79 -24.35
CA VAL A 212 -0.32 0.37 -24.50
C VAL A 212 0.06 0.94 -23.13
N LEU A 213 -0.92 1.13 -22.24
CA LEU A 213 -0.68 1.64 -20.89
C LEU A 213 0.21 0.70 -20.08
N PHE A 214 0.03 -0.62 -20.22
CA PHE A 214 0.88 -1.63 -19.61
C PHE A 214 2.34 -1.50 -20.08
N LEU A 215 2.56 -1.47 -21.39
CA LEU A 215 3.92 -1.36 -21.95
C LEU A 215 4.59 -0.04 -21.54
N LEU A 216 3.90 1.09 -21.65
CA LEU A 216 4.42 2.39 -21.23
C LEU A 216 4.73 2.41 -19.74
N SER A 217 3.90 1.78 -18.91
CA SER A 217 4.10 1.69 -17.47
C SER A 217 5.33 0.84 -17.11
N LEU A 218 5.59 -0.26 -17.82
CA LEU A 218 6.81 -1.06 -17.61
C LEU A 218 8.08 -0.23 -17.85
N PHE A 219 8.12 0.54 -18.95
CA PHE A 219 9.25 1.45 -19.21
C PHE A 219 9.33 2.55 -18.15
N ALA A 220 8.20 3.15 -17.78
CA ALA A 220 8.15 4.20 -16.77
C ALA A 220 8.66 3.70 -15.40
N ILE A 221 8.29 2.49 -14.97
CA ILE A 221 8.75 1.91 -13.70
C ILE A 221 10.28 1.87 -13.65
N VAL A 222 10.92 1.41 -14.72
CA VAL A 222 12.38 1.30 -14.78
C VAL A 222 13.02 2.69 -14.86
N LEU A 223 12.61 3.52 -15.82
CA LEU A 223 13.23 4.83 -16.06
C LEU A 223 13.06 5.79 -14.87
N MET A 224 11.87 5.83 -14.27
CA MET A 224 11.59 6.70 -13.14
C MET A 224 12.28 6.23 -11.86
N SER A 225 12.69 4.96 -11.76
CA SER A 225 13.40 4.44 -10.60
C SER A 225 14.81 5.01 -10.43
N PHE A 226 15.44 5.53 -11.49
CA PHE A 226 16.81 6.05 -11.44
C PHE A 226 16.94 7.46 -10.86
N ASN A 227 15.83 8.16 -10.63
CA ASN A 227 15.85 9.51 -10.08
C ASN A 227 14.88 9.62 -8.91
N TYR A 228 15.34 10.20 -7.81
CA TYR A 228 14.57 10.32 -6.57
C TYR A 228 13.19 10.99 -6.75
N VAL A 229 13.12 12.07 -7.52
CA VAL A 229 11.87 12.83 -7.73
C VAL A 229 10.89 12.03 -8.57
N THR A 230 11.37 11.41 -9.66
CA THR A 230 10.50 10.58 -10.51
C THR A 230 10.13 9.27 -9.83
N TRP A 231 10.98 8.74 -8.96
CA TRP A 231 10.76 7.50 -8.22
C TRP A 231 9.49 7.56 -7.37
N TYR A 232 9.13 8.74 -6.85
CA TYR A 232 7.87 8.97 -6.14
C TYR A 232 6.64 8.52 -6.94
N PHE A 233 6.68 8.65 -8.27
CA PHE A 233 5.56 8.30 -9.16
C PHE A 233 5.59 6.85 -9.65
N VAL A 234 6.64 6.08 -9.35
CA VAL A 234 6.71 4.66 -9.74
C VAL A 234 5.51 3.85 -9.22
N PRO A 235 5.05 4.00 -7.97
CA PRO A 235 3.83 3.34 -7.49
C PRO A 235 2.61 3.57 -8.39
N LEU A 236 2.47 4.75 -8.99
CA LEU A 236 1.37 5.05 -9.92
C LEU A 236 1.52 4.26 -11.21
N ALA A 237 2.72 4.22 -11.81
CA ALA A 237 2.99 3.42 -13.00
C ALA A 237 2.73 1.93 -12.74
N VAL A 238 3.11 1.40 -11.57
CA VAL A 238 2.79 0.03 -11.16
C VAL A 238 1.29 -0.19 -11.10
N CYS A 239 0.52 0.73 -10.51
CA CYS A 239 -0.93 0.60 -10.44
C CYS A 239 -1.55 0.58 -11.85
N ILE A 240 -1.09 1.44 -12.76
CA ILE A 240 -1.55 1.47 -14.15
C ILE A 240 -1.21 0.15 -14.88
N ALA A 241 -0.03 -0.41 -14.65
CA ALA A 241 0.36 -1.71 -15.21
C ALA A 241 -0.49 -2.89 -14.68
N SER A 242 -1.13 -2.74 -13.52
CA SER A 242 -1.92 -3.81 -12.89
C SER A 242 -3.37 -3.91 -13.37
N VAL A 243 -3.82 -2.96 -14.21
CA VAL A 243 -5.20 -2.80 -14.69
C VAL A 243 -5.35 -3.31 -16.12
#